data_AF-I3WFR2-F1
#
_entry.id   AF-I3WFR2-F1
#
_cell.length_a   1.000
_cell.length_b   1.000
_cell.length_c   1.000
_cell.angle_alpha   90.00
_cell.angle_beta   90.00
_cell.angle_gamma   90.00
#
_symmetry.space_group_name_H-M   'P 1'
#
loop_
_entity.id
_entity.type
_entity.pdbx_description
1 polymer ?
#
loop_
_entity_poly.entity_id
_entity_poly.type
_entity_poly.pdbx_seq_one_letter_code
_entity_poly.pdbx_strand_id
1 'polypeptide(L)'
;MSDSKQRYSDSSRSYIGNDVPGSMVDQGRYDRSKDRETRWNESWKRQPVDLNDIVSRFTPGAQGRRRGVKYVFENARWRIDADMVAGYLRIYDKRTKKNVKLNGLPGSNKETHFKILKRREM
;
A
#
# COMPACT_ATOMS: atom_id res chain seq x y z
N MET A 1 2.95 18.46 7.93
CA MET A 1 3.05 17.21 7.13
C MET A 1 1.96 16.27 7.65
N SER A 2 1.14 15.68 6.77
CA SER A 2 0.07 14.74 7.18
C SER A 2 0.69 13.39 7.53
N ASP A 3 0.45 12.87 8.75
CA ASP A 3 0.90 11.55 9.18
C ASP A 3 0.06 10.43 8.53
N SER A 4 0.36 10.20 7.25
CA SER A 4 -0.29 9.20 6.40
C SER A 4 -0.04 7.79 6.92
N LYS A 5 1.15 7.56 7.51
CA LYS A 5 1.52 6.29 8.13
C LYS A 5 0.64 5.95 9.32
N GLN A 6 0.33 6.90 10.22
CA GLN A 6 -0.53 6.64 11.36
C GLN A 6 -1.91 6.21 10.91
N ARG A 7 -2.55 7.01 10.05
CA ARG A 7 -3.92 6.75 9.57
C ARG A 7 -4.03 5.42 8.82
N TYR A 8 -3.02 5.10 8.00
CA TYR A 8 -2.90 3.80 7.35
C TYR A 8 -2.81 2.67 8.38
N SER A 9 -1.98 2.83 9.41
CA SER A 9 -1.75 1.78 10.42
C SER A 9 -2.97 1.58 11.32
N ASP A 10 -3.71 2.64 11.64
CA ASP A 10 -4.98 2.58 12.36
C ASP A 10 -6.04 1.83 11.53
N SER A 11 -6.14 2.17 10.24
CA SER A 11 -7.05 1.51 9.31
C SER A 11 -6.71 0.04 9.12
N SER A 12 -5.41 -0.30 9.04
CA SER A 12 -4.92 -1.67 8.96
C SER A 12 -5.27 -2.48 10.20
N ARG A 13 -5.01 -1.94 11.39
CA ARG A 13 -5.40 -2.57 12.66
C ARG A 13 -6.90 -2.79 12.76
N SER A 14 -7.70 -1.78 12.42
CA SER A 14 -9.15 -1.89 12.42
C SER A 14 -9.65 -2.94 11.41
N TYR A 15 -9.11 -2.98 10.19
CA TYR A 15 -9.52 -3.96 9.19
C TYR A 15 -9.22 -5.39 9.63
N ILE A 16 -8.00 -5.64 10.11
CA ILE A 16 -7.57 -6.97 10.57
C ILE A 16 -8.33 -7.39 11.83
N GLY A 17 -8.52 -6.48 12.78
CA GLY A 17 -9.12 -6.79 14.08
C GLY A 17 -10.65 -6.89 14.06
N ASN A 18 -11.32 -6.10 13.22
CA ASN A 18 -12.78 -5.97 13.27
C ASN A 18 -13.46 -6.57 12.04
N ASP A 19 -12.96 -6.28 10.84
CA ASP A 19 -13.68 -6.60 9.61
C ASP A 19 -13.39 -8.03 9.14
N VAL A 20 -12.12 -8.46 9.19
CA VAL A 20 -11.71 -9.81 8.78
C VAL A 20 -12.45 -10.90 9.56
N PRO A 21 -12.55 -10.86 10.91
CA PRO A 21 -13.29 -11.87 11.66
C PRO A 21 -14.80 -11.88 11.39
N GLY A 22 -15.37 -10.74 11.00
CA GLY A 22 -16.81 -10.57 10.79
C GLY A 22 -17.30 -10.92 9.38
N SER A 23 -16.41 -11.31 8.46
CA SER A 23 -16.75 -11.43 7.03
C SER A 23 -15.93 -12.52 6.34
N MET A 24 -16.61 -13.59 5.86
CA MET A 24 -15.95 -14.64 5.05
C MET A 24 -15.29 -14.07 3.77
N VAL A 25 -15.86 -13.00 3.22
CA VAL A 25 -15.29 -12.32 2.05
C VAL A 25 -13.97 -11.65 2.39
N ASP A 26 -13.90 -10.97 3.54
CA ASP A 26 -12.68 -10.28 3.98
C ASP A 26 -11.64 -11.25 4.55
N GLN A 27 -12.07 -12.36 5.15
CA GLN A 27 -11.20 -13.49 5.47
C GLN A 27 -10.51 -14.03 4.21
N GLY A 28 -11.27 -14.34 3.14
CA GLY A 28 -10.68 -14.79 1.89
C GLY A 28 -9.77 -13.74 1.21
N ARG A 29 -10.00 -12.44 1.44
CA ARG A 29 -9.07 -11.39 0.99
C ARG A 29 -7.81 -11.36 1.83
N TYR A 30 -7.94 -11.49 3.15
CA TYR A 30 -6.82 -11.56 4.08
C TYR A 30 -5.89 -12.73 3.73
N ASP A 31 -6.45 -13.93 3.55
CA ASP A 31 -5.70 -15.14 3.23
C ASP A 31 -4.91 -14.96 1.91
N ARG A 32 -5.56 -14.45 0.86
CA ARG A 32 -4.86 -14.14 -0.42
C ARG A 32 -3.77 -13.09 -0.28
N SER A 33 -3.92 -12.11 0.62
CA SER A 33 -2.87 -11.13 0.91
C SER A 33 -1.70 -11.78 1.66
N LYS A 34 -1.97 -12.67 2.62
CA LYS A 34 -0.94 -13.44 3.34
C LYS A 34 -0.20 -14.42 2.41
N ASP A 35 -0.89 -15.13 1.53
CA ASP A 35 -0.28 -16.00 0.52
C ASP A 35 0.68 -15.23 -0.38
N ARG A 36 0.27 -14.04 -0.81
CA ARG A 36 1.10 -13.16 -1.62
C ARG A 36 2.31 -12.66 -0.83
N GLU A 37 2.12 -12.30 0.43
CA GLU A 37 3.22 -11.92 1.32
C GLU A 37 4.24 -13.05 1.40
N THR A 38 3.83 -14.27 1.72
CA THR A 38 4.73 -15.44 1.80
C THR A 38 5.57 -15.62 0.53
N ARG A 39 4.98 -15.41 -0.65
CA ARG A 39 5.68 -15.59 -1.93
C ARG A 39 6.64 -14.46 -2.31
N TRP A 40 6.39 -13.23 -1.88
CA TRP A 40 7.02 -12.05 -2.48
C TRP A 40 7.66 -11.07 -1.49
N ASN A 41 7.46 -11.25 -0.18
CA ASN A 41 7.89 -10.29 0.85
C ASN A 41 9.38 -9.98 0.78
N GLU A 42 10.23 -10.97 0.54
CA GLU A 42 11.68 -10.76 0.41
C GLU A 42 12.05 -9.88 -0.80
N SER A 43 11.29 -9.98 -1.89
CA SER A 43 11.48 -9.06 -3.03
C SER A 43 11.08 -7.64 -2.68
N TRP A 44 10.00 -7.45 -1.92
CA TRP A 44 9.49 -6.13 -1.55
C TRP A 44 10.39 -5.41 -0.54
N LYS A 45 11.07 -6.18 0.32
CA LYS A 45 12.04 -5.68 1.31
C LYS A 45 13.36 -5.21 0.70
N ARG A 46 13.63 -5.48 -0.59
CA ARG A 46 14.86 -5.02 -1.25
C ARG A 46 14.93 -3.49 -1.37
N GLN A 47 13.78 -2.84 -1.44
CA GLN A 47 13.66 -1.38 -1.48
C GLN A 47 12.43 -0.96 -0.68
N PRO A 48 12.51 -0.98 0.66
CA PRO A 48 11.40 -0.56 1.49
C PRO A 48 11.21 0.96 1.40
N VAL A 49 10.01 1.44 1.70
CA VAL A 49 9.64 2.84 1.52
C VAL A 49 8.93 3.42 2.74
N ASP A 50 9.23 4.68 3.02
CA ASP A 50 8.43 5.50 3.92
C ASP A 50 7.12 5.90 3.21
N LEU A 51 5.98 5.57 3.83
CA LEU A 51 4.67 5.89 3.25
C LEU A 51 4.41 7.41 3.17
N ASN A 52 4.86 8.18 4.15
CA ASN A 52 4.69 9.63 4.17
C ASN A 52 5.44 10.27 3.00
N ASP A 53 6.67 9.84 2.73
CA ASP A 53 7.47 10.32 1.60
C ASP A 53 6.83 9.99 0.26
N ILE A 54 6.36 8.75 0.09
CA ILE A 54 5.70 8.32 -1.15
C ILE A 54 4.41 9.10 -1.40
N VAL A 55 3.61 9.32 -0.35
CA VAL A 55 2.39 10.14 -0.45
C VAL A 55 2.74 11.59 -0.78
N SER A 56 3.72 12.18 -0.10
CA SER A 56 4.19 13.55 -0.37
C SER A 56 4.64 13.72 -1.83
N ARG A 57 5.37 12.74 -2.36
CA ARG A 57 5.93 12.78 -3.72
C ARG A 57 4.89 12.57 -4.82
N PHE A 58 4.03 11.56 -4.70
CA PHE A 58 3.15 11.15 -5.79
C PHE A 58 1.73 11.69 -5.65
N THR A 59 1.24 11.85 -4.42
CA THR A 59 -0.11 12.33 -4.14
C THR A 59 -0.11 13.40 -3.05
N PRO A 60 0.61 14.53 -3.25
CA PRO A 60 0.70 15.59 -2.25
C PRO A 60 -0.69 16.09 -1.86
N GLY A 61 -0.94 16.20 -0.55
CA GLY A 61 -2.22 16.64 0.02
C GLY A 61 -3.37 15.63 -0.07
N ALA A 62 -3.18 14.47 -0.72
CA ALA A 62 -4.23 13.47 -0.80
C ALA A 62 -4.51 12.83 0.56
N GLN A 63 -5.79 12.71 0.91
CA GLN A 63 -6.23 11.95 2.06
C GLN A 63 -6.47 10.50 1.67
N GLY A 64 -5.89 9.58 2.42
CA GLY A 64 -6.09 8.15 2.18
C GLY A 64 -7.48 7.69 2.58
N ARG A 65 -8.00 6.69 1.86
CA ARG A 65 -9.30 6.05 2.16
C ARG A 65 -9.23 4.54 2.01
N ARG A 66 -10.05 3.83 2.77
CA ARG A 66 -10.17 2.37 2.64
C ARG A 66 -10.89 1.99 1.35
N ARG A 67 -10.40 0.92 0.70
CA ARG A 67 -11.02 0.27 -0.46
C ARG A 67 -10.74 -1.23 -0.42
N GLY A 68 -11.66 -2.00 0.16
CA GLY A 68 -11.42 -3.42 0.46
C GLY A 68 -10.19 -3.59 1.36
N VAL A 69 -9.26 -4.46 0.95
CA VAL A 69 -7.99 -4.71 1.66
C VAL A 69 -6.94 -3.60 1.47
N LYS A 70 -7.25 -2.55 0.69
CA LYS A 70 -6.32 -1.45 0.39
C LYS A 70 -6.66 -0.19 1.17
N TYR A 71 -5.64 0.58 1.48
CA TYR A 71 -5.72 1.99 1.83
C TYR A 71 -5.14 2.79 0.66
N VAL A 72 -5.97 3.63 0.06
CA VAL A 72 -5.69 4.24 -1.24
C VAL A 72 -5.53 5.73 -1.10
N PHE A 73 -4.42 6.26 -1.60
CA PHE A 73 -4.20 7.70 -1.81
C PHE A 73 -4.30 7.98 -3.30
N GLU A 74 -4.99 9.05 -3.69
CA GLU A 74 -5.24 9.32 -5.11
C GLU A 74 -5.33 10.82 -5.36
N ASN A 75 -4.76 11.28 -6.48
CA ASN A 75 -4.99 12.61 -7.05
C ASN A 75 -5.33 12.48 -8.54
N ALA A 76 -5.29 13.56 -9.33
CA ALA A 76 -5.62 13.52 -10.76
C ALA A 76 -4.78 12.52 -11.58
N ARG A 77 -3.49 12.35 -11.26
CA ARG A 77 -2.55 11.54 -12.05
C ARG A 77 -2.18 10.22 -11.41
N TRP A 78 -1.97 10.20 -10.10
CA TRP A 78 -1.37 9.08 -9.39
C TRP A 78 -2.35 8.43 -8.43
N ARG A 79 -2.18 7.12 -8.24
CA ARG A 79 -2.84 6.35 -7.19
C ARG A 79 -1.81 5.49 -6.46
N ILE A 80 -1.77 5.56 -5.14
CA ILE A 80 -0.96 4.68 -4.29
C ILE A 80 -1.92 3.67 -3.65
N ASP A 81 -1.70 2.38 -3.92
CA ASP A 81 -2.47 1.29 -3.34
C ASP A 81 -1.64 0.62 -2.24
N ALA A 82 -1.88 0.95 -0.97
CA ALA A 82 -1.22 0.33 0.18
C ALA A 82 -2.04 -0.85 0.71
N ASP A 83 -1.46 -2.06 0.74
CA ASP A 83 -2.09 -3.27 1.27
C ASP A 83 -2.12 -3.27 2.79
N MET A 84 -3.32 -3.23 3.38
CA MET A 84 -3.50 -3.16 4.82
C MET A 84 -3.15 -4.45 5.57
N VAL A 85 -2.90 -5.56 4.89
CA VAL A 85 -2.59 -6.86 5.51
C VAL A 85 -1.10 -7.17 5.36
N ALA A 86 -0.63 -7.22 4.11
CA ALA A 86 0.73 -7.58 3.77
C ALA A 86 1.71 -6.39 3.84
N GLY A 87 1.24 -5.16 4.03
CA GLY A 87 2.08 -4.00 4.29
C GLY A 87 3.02 -3.63 3.14
N TYR A 88 2.60 -3.83 1.88
CA TYR A 88 3.29 -3.32 0.70
C TYR A 88 2.48 -2.20 0.05
N LEU A 89 3.14 -1.37 -0.76
CA LEU A 89 2.44 -0.43 -1.63
C LEU A 89 2.84 -0.61 -3.09
N ARG A 90 1.98 -0.10 -3.97
CA ARG A 90 2.28 0.13 -5.39
C ARG A 90 1.86 1.54 -5.77
N ILE A 91 2.56 2.09 -6.75
CA ILE A 91 2.28 3.40 -7.32
C ILE A 91 1.78 3.18 -8.74
N TYR A 92 0.61 3.72 -9.05
CA TYR A 92 -0.06 3.57 -10.34
C TYR A 92 -0.18 4.92 -11.03
N ASP A 93 0.31 5.02 -12.25
CA ASP A 93 0.10 6.17 -13.13
C ASP A 93 -1.21 6.00 -13.89
N LYS A 94 -2.20 6.83 -13.60
CA LYS A 94 -3.50 6.79 -14.28
C LYS A 94 -3.42 7.23 -15.73
N ARG A 95 -2.40 8.02 -16.10
CA ARG A 95 -2.19 8.46 -17.47
C ARG A 95 -1.69 7.31 -18.35
N THR A 96 -0.65 6.61 -17.90
CA THR A 96 -0.07 5.49 -18.66
C THR A 96 -0.72 4.14 -18.35
N LYS A 97 -1.62 4.10 -17.36
CA LYS A 97 -2.32 2.91 -16.87
C LYS A 97 -1.39 1.80 -16.39
N LYS A 98 -0.20 2.15 -15.89
CA LYS A 98 0.84 1.20 -15.46
C LYS A 98 1.27 1.45 -14.02
N ASN A 99 1.74 0.39 -13.37
CA ASN A 99 2.47 0.53 -12.12
C ASN A 99 3.88 1.05 -12.42
N VAL A 100 4.36 1.93 -11.56
CA VAL A 100 5.64 2.62 -11.74
C VAL A 100 6.59 2.35 -10.60
N LYS A 101 7.87 2.54 -10.91
CA LYS A 101 8.97 2.53 -9.95
C LYS A 101 8.97 3.84 -9.16
N LEU A 102 9.84 3.95 -8.16
CA LEU A 102 9.97 5.17 -7.34
C LEU A 102 10.39 6.41 -8.16
N ASN A 103 11.00 6.24 -9.33
CA ASN A 103 11.31 7.34 -10.25
C ASN A 103 10.14 7.73 -11.18
N GLY A 104 8.97 7.10 -11.04
CA GLY A 104 7.79 7.40 -11.84
C GLY A 104 7.75 6.75 -13.23
N LEU A 105 8.75 5.95 -13.60
CA LEU A 105 8.75 5.19 -14.85
C LEU A 105 8.04 3.85 -14.68
N PRO A 106 7.32 3.34 -15.69
CA PRO A 106 6.78 1.99 -15.67
C PRO A 106 7.84 0.94 -15.36
N GLY A 107 7.43 -0.13 -14.68
CA GLY A 107 8.31 -1.25 -14.36
C GLY A 107 7.57 -2.58 -14.32
N SER A 108 8.32 -3.65 -14.15
CA SER A 108 7.77 -4.99 -13.97
C SER A 108 7.04 -5.13 -12.63
N ASN A 109 6.35 -6.25 -12.42
CA ASN A 109 5.64 -6.49 -11.16
C ASN A 109 6.58 -6.54 -9.94
N LYS A 110 7.82 -7.00 -10.13
CA LYS A 110 8.85 -7.07 -9.07
C LYS A 110 9.44 -5.70 -8.73
N GLU A 111 9.62 -4.83 -9.73
CA GLU A 111 10.20 -3.50 -9.55
C GLU A 111 9.21 -2.45 -9.02
N THR A 112 7.92 -2.79 -8.93
CA THR A 112 6.84 -1.84 -8.62
C THR A 112 6.04 -2.23 -7.38
N HIS A 113 6.58 -3.13 -6.56
CA HIS A 113 6.06 -3.49 -5.25
C HIS A 113 7.11 -3.18 -4.19
N PHE A 114 6.71 -2.40 -3.19
CA PHE A 114 7.62 -1.91 -2.16
C PHE A 114 7.06 -2.23 -0.78
N LYS A 115 7.89 -2.77 0.12
CA LYS A 115 7.48 -2.96 1.51
C LYS A 115 7.36 -1.60 2.19
N ILE A 116 6.27 -1.37 2.92
CA ILE A 116 6.11 -0.16 3.72
C ILE A 116 6.91 -0.33 5.00
N LEU A 117 7.77 0.64 5.32
CA LEU A 117 8.51 0.67 6.57
C LEU A 117 7.56 0.66 7.78
N LYS A 118 7.98 0.01 8.87
CA LYS A 118 7.29 0.13 10.16
C LYS A 118 7.55 1.52 10.72
N ARG A 119 6.65 1.99 11.59
CA ARG A 119 6.78 3.33 12.20
C ARG A 119 8.08 3.53 12.98
N ARG A 120 8.67 2.47 13.54
CA ARG A 120 9.97 2.52 14.24
C ARG A 120 11.20 2.59 13.31
N GLU A 121 10.99 2.40 12.01
CA GLU A 121 12.02 2.35 10.95
C GLU A 121 11.95 3.60 10.05
N MET A 122 11.02 4.52 10.35
CA MET A 122 10.79 5.81 9.71
C MET A 122 11.22 6.91 10.67
#